data_AF-A0A918P2P4-F1
#
_entry.id   AF-A0A918P2P4-F1
#
_cell.length_a   1.000
_cell.length_b   1.000
_cell.length_c   1.000
_cell.angle_alpha   90.00
_cell.angle_beta   90.00
_cell.angle_gamma   90.00
#
_symmetry.space_group_name_H-M   'P 1'
#
loop_
_entity.id
_entity.type
_entity.pdbx_description
1 polymer ?
#
loop_
_entity_poly.entity_id
_entity_poly.type
_entity_poly.pdbx_seq_one_letter_code
_entity_poly.pdbx_strand_id
1 'polypeptide(L)'
;MKKSVSSLVLAMFLLSGTAWSSTIAYMSGSSEPWGSNSNISAMNIAFGSGKWNRISFSDSFSKYSTLYIDGGGNTSTDFGAFVRANRSALENYVLAGGRLFLNAAVWGDGTSLVFGASIGNEGEPYSSRGYAEDITNPIFNGAGASWGGDNFSHSEVQAAGFTTFITGQSGNAILSGARKGKGYVLIGTQTNTDFHYSLNDSDPFQLRVNELRYVAQVNTIPEPETYALMGFGLVALTLRMRRRKTTPR
;
A
#
# COMPACT_ATOMS: atom_id res chain seq x y z
N MET A 1 37.30 -1.62 60.26
CA MET A 1 38.10 -1.50 59.02
C MET A 1 37.34 -2.21 57.90
N LYS A 2 36.78 -1.45 56.96
CA LYS A 2 35.94 -1.96 55.86
C LYS A 2 36.36 -1.29 54.55
N LYS A 3 36.08 -2.02 53.46
CA LYS A 3 35.97 -1.66 52.04
C LYS A 3 37.18 -2.10 51.22
N SER A 4 37.14 -3.29 50.61
CA SER A 4 36.31 -3.75 49.46
C SER A 4 36.91 -3.34 48.13
N VAL A 5 37.49 -4.33 47.45
CA VAL A 5 37.80 -4.40 46.02
C VAL A 5 36.51 -4.18 45.21
N SER A 6 36.58 -3.50 44.08
CA SER A 6 35.67 -3.75 42.94
C SER A 6 36.24 -3.13 41.66
N SER A 7 36.72 -4.01 40.78
CA SER A 7 37.13 -3.72 39.41
C SER A 7 35.90 -3.40 38.55
N LEU A 8 36.01 -2.35 37.73
CA LEU A 8 35.00 -1.94 36.77
C LEU A 8 35.08 -2.87 35.53
N VAL A 9 34.01 -3.61 35.23
CA VAL A 9 33.86 -4.32 33.96
C VAL A 9 32.91 -3.49 33.09
N LEU A 10 33.44 -2.92 32.00
CA LEU A 10 32.66 -2.22 30.99
C LEU A 10 32.21 -3.22 29.92
N ALA A 11 30.95 -3.65 29.96
CA ALA A 11 30.36 -4.47 28.91
C ALA A 11 29.88 -3.56 27.76
N MET A 12 30.63 -3.53 26.64
CA MET A 12 30.13 -2.99 25.37
C MET A 12 29.16 -4.01 24.75
N PHE A 13 27.87 -3.68 24.73
CA PHE A 13 26.90 -4.40 23.90
C PHE A 13 27.13 -4.03 22.43
N LEU A 14 27.75 -4.93 21.68
CA LEU A 14 27.66 -4.94 20.22
C LEU A 14 26.23 -5.33 19.85
N LEU A 15 25.40 -4.34 19.50
CA LEU A 15 24.14 -4.58 18.81
C LEU A 15 24.46 -5.01 17.38
N SER A 16 24.58 -6.32 17.16
CA SER A 16 24.47 -6.90 15.82
C SER A 16 23.06 -6.66 15.32
N GLY A 17 22.88 -5.62 14.50
CA GLY A 17 21.64 -5.37 13.80
C GLY A 17 21.31 -6.55 12.90
N THR A 18 20.33 -7.36 13.27
CA THR A 18 19.74 -8.34 12.35
C THR A 18 19.10 -7.55 11.21
N ALA A 19 19.60 -7.72 9.99
CA ALA A 19 18.96 -7.17 8.81
C ALA A 19 17.57 -7.82 8.67
N TRP A 20 16.52 -7.07 9.00
CA TRP A 20 15.17 -7.45 8.67
C TRP A 20 15.06 -7.42 7.14
N SER A 21 14.79 -8.56 6.51
CA SER A 21 14.47 -8.57 5.09
C SER A 21 13.13 -7.85 4.93
N SER A 22 13.16 -6.66 4.33
CA SER A 22 11.92 -5.96 3.99
C SER A 22 11.07 -6.84 3.08
N THR A 23 9.81 -7.08 3.46
CA THR A 23 8.82 -7.73 2.62
C THR A 23 8.05 -6.74 1.74
N ILE A 24 8.36 -5.45 1.82
CA ILE A 24 7.73 -4.38 1.05
C ILE A 24 8.73 -3.85 0.02
N ALA A 25 8.28 -3.69 -1.23
CA ALA A 25 9.07 -3.10 -2.28
C ALA A 25 8.36 -1.94 -2.99
N TYR A 26 9.15 -0.94 -3.38
CA TYR A 26 8.77 0.11 -4.33
C TYR A 26 9.60 -0.05 -5.60
N MET A 27 8.92 -0.29 -6.71
CA MET A 27 9.47 -0.49 -8.04
C MET A 27 9.18 0.72 -8.94
N SER A 28 10.19 1.22 -9.64
CA SER A 28 10.01 2.14 -10.78
C SER A 28 11.15 2.00 -11.79
N GLY A 29 11.20 2.89 -12.78
CA GLY A 29 12.30 2.96 -13.76
C GLY A 29 13.64 3.43 -13.18
N SER A 30 14.59 3.71 -14.07
CA SER A 30 15.95 4.18 -13.74
C SER A 30 16.02 5.55 -13.06
N SER A 31 14.89 6.26 -13.03
CA SER A 31 14.68 7.53 -12.33
C SER A 31 13.34 7.50 -11.60
N GLU A 32 13.16 8.38 -10.62
CA GLU A 32 11.84 8.55 -10.02
C GLU A 32 10.84 9.05 -11.07
N PRO A 33 9.61 8.50 -11.08
CA PRO A 33 8.50 9.08 -11.81
C PRO A 33 8.42 10.58 -11.57
N TRP A 34 8.29 11.34 -12.66
CA TRP A 34 8.20 12.81 -12.62
C TRP A 34 9.42 13.53 -12.05
N GLY A 35 10.55 12.85 -11.86
CA GLY A 35 11.74 13.41 -11.20
C GLY A 35 11.51 13.79 -9.72
N SER A 36 10.51 13.19 -9.08
CA SER A 36 10.05 13.57 -7.73
C SER A 36 10.27 12.45 -6.71
N ASN A 37 10.80 12.81 -5.54
CA ASN A 37 11.00 11.88 -4.41
C ASN A 37 9.77 11.75 -3.50
N SER A 38 8.61 12.28 -3.88
CA SER A 38 7.40 12.21 -3.04
C SER A 38 6.98 10.77 -2.75
N ASN A 39 7.12 9.84 -3.69
CA ASN A 39 6.87 8.41 -3.48
C ASN A 39 7.83 7.80 -2.44
N ILE A 40 9.13 8.12 -2.51
CA ILE A 40 10.11 7.69 -1.50
C ILE A 40 9.71 8.23 -0.13
N SER A 41 9.31 9.49 -0.06
CA SER A 41 8.87 10.13 1.19
C SER A 41 7.62 9.46 1.74
N ALA A 42 6.64 9.15 0.89
CA ALA A 42 5.43 8.43 1.28
C ALA A 42 5.74 7.01 1.76
N MET A 43 6.64 6.28 1.10
CA MET A 43 7.11 4.95 1.56
C MET A 43 7.78 5.02 2.93
N ASN A 44 8.61 6.05 3.17
CA ASN A 44 9.26 6.28 4.45
C ASN A 44 8.26 6.58 5.58
N ILE A 45 7.21 7.36 5.32
CA ILE A 45 6.16 7.63 6.30
C ILE A 45 5.24 6.42 6.49
N ALA A 46 4.93 5.70 5.42
CA ALA A 46 4.05 4.54 5.46
C ALA A 46 4.65 3.38 6.25
N PHE A 47 5.93 3.08 6.04
CA PHE A 47 6.57 1.84 6.51
C PHE A 47 7.82 2.06 7.37
N GLY A 48 8.38 3.27 7.39
CA GLY A 48 9.65 3.60 8.03
C GLY A 48 10.84 3.52 7.07
N SER A 49 11.77 4.47 7.21
CA SER A 49 13.02 4.45 6.44
C SER A 49 13.84 3.19 6.73
N GLY A 50 14.35 2.55 5.67
CA GLY A 50 15.07 1.28 5.76
C GLY A 50 14.20 0.04 6.03
N LYS A 51 12.86 0.18 6.01
CA LYS A 51 11.90 -0.93 6.19
C LYS A 51 11.20 -1.37 4.89
N TRP A 52 11.59 -0.78 3.76
CA TRP A 52 11.13 -1.11 2.42
C TRP A 52 12.33 -1.16 1.48
N ASN A 53 12.24 -1.89 0.36
CA ASN A 53 13.30 -1.99 -0.64
C ASN A 53 12.93 -1.22 -1.91
N ARG A 54 13.87 -0.42 -2.42
CA ARG A 54 13.80 0.13 -3.78
C ARG A 54 14.25 -0.95 -4.76
N ILE A 55 13.47 -1.18 -5.81
CA ILE A 55 13.82 -2.10 -6.91
C ILE A 55 13.48 -1.47 -8.27
N SER A 56 13.98 -2.06 -9.34
CA SER A 56 13.78 -1.63 -10.73
C SER A 56 12.94 -2.62 -11.52
N PHE A 57 12.50 -2.25 -12.73
CA PHE A 57 11.75 -3.13 -13.62
C PHE A 57 12.51 -4.38 -14.08
N SER A 58 13.83 -4.46 -13.91
CA SER A 58 14.61 -5.68 -14.18
C SER A 58 14.75 -6.60 -12.96
N ASP A 59 14.34 -6.16 -11.78
CA ASP A 59 14.49 -6.93 -10.56
C ASP A 59 13.32 -7.92 -10.35
N SER A 60 13.62 -9.02 -9.66
CA SER A 60 12.58 -9.97 -9.25
C SER A 60 11.76 -9.42 -8.09
N PHE A 61 10.43 -9.54 -8.19
CA PHE A 61 9.50 -9.12 -7.15
C PHE A 61 8.95 -10.27 -6.28
N SER A 62 9.27 -11.53 -6.59
CA SER A 62 8.59 -12.71 -6.01
C SER A 62 8.78 -12.90 -4.50
N LYS A 63 9.84 -12.30 -3.92
CA LYS A 63 10.15 -12.40 -2.49
C LYS A 63 9.38 -11.40 -1.61
N TYR A 64 8.67 -10.42 -2.19
CA TYR A 64 8.01 -9.35 -1.45
C TYR A 64 6.55 -9.68 -1.19
N SER A 65 6.04 -9.46 0.03
CA SER A 65 4.61 -9.58 0.36
C SER A 65 3.77 -8.42 -0.17
N THR A 66 4.41 -7.26 -0.38
CA THR A 66 3.76 -6.06 -0.92
C THR A 66 4.64 -5.39 -1.95
N LEU A 67 4.05 -5.02 -3.06
CA LEU A 67 4.70 -4.37 -4.18
C LEU A 67 3.93 -3.12 -4.59
N TYR A 68 4.58 -1.97 -4.48
CA TYR A 68 4.15 -0.73 -5.11
C TYR A 68 4.96 -0.52 -6.38
N ILE A 69 4.30 -0.40 -7.52
CA ILE A 69 4.94 -0.12 -8.81
C ILE A 69 4.41 1.23 -9.29
N ASP A 70 5.32 2.17 -9.52
CA ASP A 70 4.98 3.45 -10.13
C ASP A 70 5.64 3.61 -11.50
N GLY A 71 4.83 3.92 -12.50
CA GLY A 71 5.23 4.12 -13.89
C GLY A 71 5.08 5.53 -14.39
N GLY A 72 4.76 6.50 -13.54
CA GLY A 72 4.38 7.84 -13.96
C GLY A 72 5.43 8.60 -14.77
N GLY A 73 4.95 9.56 -15.58
CA GLY A 73 5.80 10.54 -16.26
C GLY A 73 6.77 9.89 -17.24
N ASN A 74 8.06 10.23 -17.11
CA ASN A 74 9.14 9.72 -17.95
C ASN A 74 9.38 8.21 -17.87
N THR A 75 8.69 7.47 -16.99
CA THR A 75 8.80 6.00 -16.87
C THR A 75 7.63 5.22 -17.49
N SER A 76 6.69 5.91 -18.13
CA SER A 76 5.41 5.33 -18.62
C SER A 76 5.61 4.16 -19.60
N THR A 77 6.54 4.32 -20.55
CA THR A 77 6.83 3.30 -21.55
C THR A 77 7.40 2.03 -20.92
N ASP A 78 8.38 2.18 -20.02
CA ASP A 78 9.04 1.06 -19.35
C ASP A 78 8.07 0.33 -18.41
N PHE A 79 7.21 1.08 -17.71
CA PHE A 79 6.14 0.51 -16.90
C PHE A 79 5.17 -0.33 -17.74
N GLY A 80 4.68 0.22 -18.86
CA GLY A 80 3.77 -0.50 -19.75
C GLY A 80 4.41 -1.78 -20.31
N ALA A 81 5.69 -1.72 -20.68
CA ALA A 81 6.45 -2.88 -21.13
C ALA A 81 6.62 -3.93 -20.02
N PHE A 82 7.00 -3.50 -18.81
CA PHE A 82 7.17 -4.37 -17.64
C PHE A 82 5.87 -5.09 -17.28
N VAL A 83 4.76 -4.35 -17.14
CA VAL A 83 3.46 -4.93 -16.75
C VAL A 83 2.97 -5.89 -17.82
N ARG A 84 3.12 -5.56 -19.11
CA ARG A 84 2.74 -6.46 -20.21
C ARG A 84 3.55 -7.75 -20.22
N ALA A 85 4.86 -7.66 -20.02
CA ALA A 85 5.75 -8.82 -19.99
C ALA A 85 5.51 -9.71 -18.75
N ASN A 86 5.12 -9.12 -17.61
CA ASN A 86 4.98 -9.82 -16.34
C ASN A 86 3.52 -10.03 -15.90
N ARG A 87 2.53 -9.76 -16.76
CA ARG A 87 1.10 -9.77 -16.38
C ARG A 87 0.70 -11.04 -15.66
N SER A 88 0.95 -12.21 -16.25
CA SER A 88 0.58 -13.49 -15.64
C SER A 88 1.32 -13.74 -14.32
N ALA A 89 2.56 -13.29 -14.19
CA ALA A 89 3.33 -13.41 -12.95
C ALA A 89 2.78 -12.49 -11.84
N LEU A 90 2.40 -11.25 -12.18
CA LEU A 90 1.76 -10.31 -11.25
C LEU A 90 0.37 -10.80 -10.82
N GLU A 91 -0.41 -11.36 -11.73
CA GLU A 91 -1.71 -11.96 -11.41
C GLU A 91 -1.55 -13.16 -10.48
N ASN A 92 -0.66 -14.10 -10.80
CA ASN A 92 -0.36 -15.24 -9.93
C ASN A 92 0.17 -14.82 -8.56
N TYR A 93 1.00 -13.78 -8.52
CA TYR A 93 1.48 -13.18 -7.29
C TYR A 93 0.33 -12.70 -6.39
N VAL A 94 -0.60 -11.94 -6.94
CA VAL A 94 -1.78 -11.47 -6.19
C VAL A 94 -2.67 -12.65 -5.80
N LEU A 95 -2.96 -13.59 -6.71
CA LEU A 95 -3.78 -14.77 -6.41
C LEU A 95 -3.20 -15.59 -5.25
N ALA A 96 -1.88 -15.68 -5.15
CA ALA A 96 -1.17 -16.40 -4.08
C ALA A 96 -1.12 -15.67 -2.73
N GLY A 97 -1.55 -14.40 -2.66
CA GLY A 97 -1.57 -13.61 -1.42
C GLY A 97 -0.79 -12.31 -1.48
N GLY A 98 -0.12 -12.02 -2.60
CA GLY A 98 0.60 -10.78 -2.82
C GLY A 98 -0.33 -9.55 -2.78
N ARG A 99 0.23 -8.43 -2.31
CA ARG A 99 -0.45 -7.14 -2.27
C ARG A 99 0.19 -6.22 -3.32
N LEU A 100 -0.58 -5.81 -4.32
CA LEU A 100 -0.06 -5.07 -5.47
C LEU A 100 -0.72 -3.69 -5.55
N PHE A 101 0.08 -2.64 -5.62
CA PHE A 101 -0.36 -1.30 -6.02
C PHE A 101 0.32 -0.92 -7.33
N LEU A 102 -0.46 -0.77 -8.40
CA LEU A 102 -0.01 -0.21 -9.66
C LEU A 102 -0.50 1.24 -9.72
N ASN A 103 0.39 2.22 -9.67
CA ASN A 103 0.03 3.61 -9.92
C ASN A 103 0.76 4.10 -11.16
N ALA A 104 0.06 4.69 -12.11
CA ALA A 104 0.74 5.38 -13.20
C ALA A 104 -0.15 6.46 -13.81
N ALA A 105 0.26 7.72 -13.59
CA ALA A 105 -0.13 8.82 -14.46
C ALA A 105 0.66 8.69 -15.77
N VAL A 106 0.13 7.92 -16.72
CA VAL A 106 0.81 7.62 -17.98
C VAL A 106 0.65 8.73 -19.01
N TRP A 107 1.64 8.88 -19.89
CA TRP A 107 1.50 9.62 -21.13
C TRP A 107 0.92 8.73 -22.25
N GLY A 108 0.04 9.27 -23.08
CA GLY A 108 -0.46 8.61 -24.30
C GLY A 108 -1.72 7.76 -24.12
N ASP A 109 -1.84 6.70 -24.92
CA ASP A 109 -3.08 5.92 -25.14
C ASP A 109 -3.41 4.93 -24.01
N GLY A 110 -2.60 4.88 -22.95
CA GLY A 110 -2.80 3.97 -21.83
C GLY A 110 -2.07 2.64 -21.95
N THR A 111 -2.35 1.73 -21.02
CA THR A 111 -1.82 0.36 -21.01
C THR A 111 -2.75 -0.62 -20.30
N SER A 112 -2.85 -1.83 -20.83
CA SER A 112 -3.55 -2.93 -20.16
C SER A 112 -2.71 -3.47 -19.00
N LEU A 113 -3.33 -3.56 -17.83
CA LEU A 113 -2.73 -3.97 -16.57
C LEU A 113 -3.05 -5.46 -16.26
N VAL A 114 -3.40 -5.77 -15.01
CA VAL A 114 -3.70 -7.11 -14.51
C VAL A 114 -5.21 -7.30 -14.33
N PHE A 115 -5.67 -8.56 -14.36
CA PHE A 115 -7.06 -8.94 -14.13
C PHE A 115 -8.06 -8.25 -15.07
N GLY A 116 -7.65 -8.02 -16.32
CA GLY A 116 -8.47 -7.34 -17.33
C GLY A 116 -8.63 -5.83 -17.11
N ALA A 117 -7.94 -5.24 -16.11
CA ALA A 117 -7.94 -3.80 -15.94
C ALA A 117 -7.04 -3.10 -16.96
N SER A 118 -7.33 -1.85 -17.27
CA SER A 118 -6.51 -0.93 -18.04
C SER A 118 -6.47 0.43 -17.37
N ILE A 119 -5.45 1.21 -17.73
CA ILE A 119 -5.45 2.66 -17.54
C ILE A 119 -5.32 3.31 -18.92
N GLY A 120 -5.94 4.45 -19.13
CA GLY A 120 -5.89 5.16 -20.40
C GLY A 120 -6.76 6.40 -20.41
N ASN A 121 -6.90 6.99 -21.59
CA ASN A 121 -7.63 8.25 -21.79
C ASN A 121 -8.76 8.03 -22.79
N GLU A 122 -9.89 7.44 -22.38
CA GLU A 122 -11.11 7.39 -23.19
C GLU A 122 -11.83 8.76 -23.19
N GLY A 123 -11.14 9.79 -23.68
CA GLY A 123 -11.77 11.08 -24.05
C GLY A 123 -11.63 12.24 -23.07
N GLU A 124 -11.13 12.03 -21.85
CA GLU A 124 -10.87 13.10 -20.87
C GLU A 124 -9.45 12.92 -20.28
N PRO A 125 -8.44 13.61 -20.85
CA PRO A 125 -7.04 13.19 -20.71
C PRO A 125 -6.43 13.47 -19.33
N TYR A 126 -7.08 14.27 -18.50
CA TYR A 126 -6.56 14.71 -17.21
C TYR A 126 -7.71 14.98 -16.24
N SER A 127 -7.48 14.74 -14.95
CA SER A 127 -8.35 15.28 -13.91
C SER A 127 -7.56 16.21 -13.02
N SER A 128 -8.03 17.44 -12.87
CA SER A 128 -7.43 18.41 -11.93
C SER A 128 -7.91 18.20 -10.49
N ARG A 129 -8.88 17.30 -10.28
CA ARG A 129 -9.40 16.97 -8.95
C ARG A 129 -9.66 15.49 -8.79
N GLY A 130 -9.60 15.03 -7.55
CA GLY A 130 -10.10 13.74 -7.12
C GLY A 130 -11.14 13.91 -6.01
N TYR A 131 -12.14 13.04 -5.98
CA TYR A 131 -13.20 12.99 -4.97
C TYR A 131 -13.29 11.60 -4.36
N ALA A 132 -13.40 11.53 -3.04
CA ALA A 132 -13.63 10.26 -2.34
C ALA A 132 -15.05 9.75 -2.60
N GLU A 133 -15.15 8.47 -2.96
CA GLU A 133 -16.46 7.80 -3.13
C GLU A 133 -17.08 7.41 -1.78
N ASP A 134 -16.25 6.98 -0.82
CA ASP A 134 -16.67 6.62 0.54
C ASP A 134 -15.67 7.13 1.57
N ILE A 135 -15.95 8.31 2.14
CA ILE A 135 -15.09 8.98 3.12
C ILE A 135 -14.85 8.16 4.40
N THR A 136 -15.64 7.10 4.65
CA THR A 136 -15.43 6.22 5.82
C THR A 136 -14.30 5.22 5.59
N ASN A 137 -13.83 5.06 4.35
CA ASN A 137 -12.73 4.16 4.05
C ASN A 137 -11.41 4.63 4.70
N PRO A 138 -10.60 3.73 5.29
CA PRO A 138 -9.33 4.08 5.91
C PRO A 138 -8.31 4.79 4.99
N ILE A 139 -8.43 4.66 3.67
CA ILE A 139 -7.62 5.43 2.71
C ILE A 139 -7.75 6.95 2.96
N PHE A 140 -8.91 7.41 3.42
CA PHE A 140 -9.20 8.83 3.57
C PHE A 140 -8.99 9.39 4.98
N ASN A 141 -8.57 8.55 5.94
CA ASN A 141 -8.38 8.99 7.32
C ASN A 141 -7.30 10.07 7.42
N GLY A 142 -7.69 11.29 7.81
CA GLY A 142 -6.82 12.46 7.87
C GLY A 142 -6.36 12.99 6.50
N ALA A 143 -6.80 12.37 5.39
CA ALA A 143 -6.47 12.81 4.04
C ALA A 143 -7.55 13.73 3.44
N GLY A 144 -8.76 13.73 3.99
CA GLY A 144 -9.88 14.55 3.50
C GLY A 144 -10.72 13.84 2.43
N ALA A 145 -11.59 14.59 1.74
CA ALA A 145 -12.57 14.05 0.81
C ALA A 145 -12.40 14.53 -0.64
N SER A 146 -11.54 15.52 -0.88
CA SER A 146 -11.30 16.07 -2.21
C SER A 146 -9.89 16.61 -2.33
N TRP A 147 -9.22 16.36 -3.44
CA TRP A 147 -7.86 16.81 -3.69
C TRP A 147 -7.79 17.53 -5.03
N GLY A 148 -6.86 18.47 -5.15
CA GLY A 148 -6.59 19.16 -6.40
C GLY A 148 -5.17 18.90 -6.90
N GLY A 149 -4.93 19.24 -8.15
CA GLY A 149 -3.62 19.28 -8.78
C GLY A 149 -3.73 19.91 -10.16
N ASP A 150 -2.64 20.45 -10.68
CA ASP A 150 -2.65 20.93 -12.08
C ASP A 150 -3.03 19.79 -13.03
N ASN A 151 -2.59 18.57 -12.69
CA ASN A 151 -3.15 17.32 -13.18
C ASN A 151 -3.06 16.28 -12.05
N PHE A 152 -4.08 16.25 -11.17
CA PHE A 152 -4.16 15.25 -10.10
C PHE A 152 -4.05 13.81 -10.64
N SER A 153 -4.61 13.57 -11.83
CA SER A 153 -4.48 12.34 -12.60
C SER A 153 -4.33 12.61 -14.10
N HIS A 154 -3.62 11.71 -14.81
CA HIS A 154 -3.39 11.75 -16.28
C HIS A 154 -4.13 10.66 -17.05
N SER A 155 -4.93 9.86 -16.38
CA SER A 155 -5.67 8.74 -16.98
C SER A 155 -6.84 8.34 -16.10
N GLU A 156 -7.73 7.52 -16.64
CA GLU A 156 -8.74 6.82 -15.86
C GLU A 156 -8.38 5.34 -15.69
N VAL A 157 -8.95 4.74 -14.64
CA VAL A 157 -8.89 3.33 -14.35
C VAL A 157 -10.12 2.66 -14.93
N GLN A 158 -9.91 1.67 -15.79
CA GLN A 158 -10.95 0.84 -16.35
C GLN A 158 -10.81 -0.56 -15.78
N ALA A 159 -11.61 -0.89 -14.78
CA ALA A 159 -11.44 -2.14 -14.04
C ALA A 159 -12.81 -2.71 -13.63
N ALA A 160 -13.47 -3.41 -14.55
CA ALA A 160 -14.76 -4.03 -14.27
C ALA A 160 -14.69 -4.96 -13.05
N GLY A 161 -15.62 -4.78 -12.11
CA GLY A 161 -15.67 -5.56 -10.86
C GLY A 161 -14.65 -5.14 -9.79
N PHE A 162 -14.03 -3.98 -9.93
CA PHE A 162 -13.27 -3.33 -8.87
C PHE A 162 -14.13 -2.29 -8.15
N THR A 163 -13.83 -2.04 -6.88
CA THR A 163 -14.41 -0.93 -6.12
C THR A 163 -13.63 0.33 -6.44
N THR A 164 -14.32 1.37 -6.91
CA THR A 164 -13.73 2.71 -7.07
C THR A 164 -13.68 3.42 -5.73
N PHE A 165 -12.51 3.95 -5.40
CA PHE A 165 -12.27 4.73 -4.19
C PHE A 165 -12.24 6.22 -4.49
N ILE A 166 -11.64 6.61 -5.61
CA ILE A 166 -11.53 8.02 -6.03
C ILE A 166 -12.04 8.16 -7.45
N THR A 167 -12.91 9.15 -7.67
CA THR A 167 -13.32 9.60 -9.01
C THR A 167 -12.72 10.94 -9.36
N GLY A 168 -12.59 11.20 -10.66
CA GLY A 168 -12.23 12.49 -11.22
C GLY A 168 -13.43 13.41 -11.39
N GLN A 169 -13.16 14.62 -11.86
CA GLN A 169 -14.18 15.66 -12.12
C GLN A 169 -15.29 15.22 -13.06
N SER A 170 -15.00 14.32 -13.99
CA SER A 170 -15.96 13.78 -14.96
C SER A 170 -16.64 12.49 -14.47
N GLY A 171 -16.41 12.10 -13.21
CA GLY A 171 -16.93 10.86 -12.61
C GLY A 171 -16.16 9.59 -13.00
N ASN A 172 -15.10 9.72 -13.79
CA ASN A 172 -14.22 8.62 -14.18
C ASN A 172 -13.41 8.11 -12.98
N ALA A 173 -13.15 6.81 -12.91
CA ALA A 173 -12.38 6.25 -11.80
C ALA A 173 -10.90 6.66 -11.90
N ILE A 174 -10.32 7.12 -10.79
CA ILE A 174 -8.88 7.45 -10.66
C ILE A 174 -8.15 6.42 -9.81
N LEU A 175 -8.80 5.90 -8.78
CA LEU A 175 -8.26 4.88 -7.89
C LEU A 175 -9.30 3.78 -7.69
N SER A 176 -8.96 2.55 -8.02
CA SER A 176 -9.85 1.39 -7.83
C SER A 176 -9.09 0.18 -7.31
N GLY A 177 -9.76 -0.71 -6.57
CA GLY A 177 -9.13 -1.91 -6.04
C GLY A 177 -10.08 -3.09 -5.87
N ALA A 178 -9.50 -4.28 -5.76
CA ALA A 178 -10.25 -5.51 -5.59
C ALA A 178 -9.42 -6.57 -4.87
N ARG A 179 -10.12 -7.44 -4.11
CA ARG A 179 -9.57 -8.73 -3.70
C ARG A 179 -9.55 -9.67 -4.90
N LYS A 180 -8.41 -10.36 -5.10
CA LYS A 180 -8.24 -11.39 -6.13
C LYS A 180 -7.51 -12.57 -5.50
N GLY A 181 -8.15 -13.73 -5.47
CA GLY A 181 -7.64 -14.89 -4.72
C GLY A 181 -7.38 -14.51 -3.26
N LYS A 182 -6.17 -14.79 -2.76
CA LYS A 182 -5.76 -14.45 -1.38
C LYS A 182 -5.22 -13.01 -1.23
N GLY A 183 -4.89 -12.36 -2.35
CA GLY A 183 -4.23 -11.06 -2.38
C GLY A 183 -5.18 -9.88 -2.58
N TYR A 184 -4.59 -8.72 -2.85
CA TYR A 184 -5.29 -7.49 -3.14
C TYR A 184 -4.55 -6.72 -4.23
N VAL A 185 -5.29 -6.08 -5.12
CA VAL A 185 -4.77 -5.18 -6.14
C VAL A 185 -5.42 -3.81 -5.98
N LEU A 186 -4.60 -2.77 -5.96
CA LEU A 186 -4.98 -1.36 -6.05
C LEU A 186 -4.40 -0.80 -7.35
N ILE A 187 -5.19 -0.04 -8.10
CA ILE A 187 -4.81 0.57 -9.37
C ILE A 187 -5.14 2.05 -9.30
N GLY A 188 -4.14 2.88 -9.56
CA GLY A 188 -4.24 4.34 -9.54
C GLY A 188 -3.67 4.99 -10.80
N THR A 189 -4.15 6.17 -11.11
CA THR A 189 -3.65 7.02 -12.21
C THR A 189 -3.15 8.38 -11.74
N GLN A 190 -2.98 8.53 -10.42
CA GLN A 190 -2.55 9.77 -9.79
C GLN A 190 -1.11 10.12 -10.18
N THR A 191 -0.85 11.41 -10.38
CA THR A 191 0.51 11.93 -10.45
C THR A 191 1.21 11.84 -9.09
N ASN A 192 2.51 12.19 -9.05
CA ASN A 192 3.23 12.35 -7.79
C ASN A 192 2.60 13.48 -6.96
N THR A 193 2.64 13.36 -5.63
CA THR A 193 1.92 14.29 -4.74
C THR A 193 2.52 15.69 -4.74
N ASP A 194 3.73 15.89 -5.27
CA ASP A 194 4.31 17.22 -5.47
C ASP A 194 3.54 18.06 -6.52
N PHE A 195 2.70 17.43 -7.35
CA PHE A 195 1.82 18.10 -8.32
C PHE A 195 0.40 18.29 -7.78
N HIS A 196 0.17 17.97 -6.51
CA HIS A 196 -1.13 18.06 -5.86
C HIS A 196 -1.16 19.25 -4.90
N TYR A 197 -2.35 19.78 -4.69
CA TYR A 197 -2.61 20.79 -3.69
C TYR A 197 -3.85 20.42 -2.86
N SER A 198 -3.85 20.90 -1.62
CA SER A 198 -4.95 20.73 -0.68
C SER A 198 -6.21 21.46 -1.14
N LEU A 199 -7.36 20.79 -0.99
CA LEU A 199 -8.68 21.40 -1.08
C LEU A 199 -9.43 21.12 0.22
N ASN A 200 -10.05 22.14 0.82
CA ASN A 200 -10.89 22.00 2.01
C ASN A 200 -10.23 21.15 3.11
N ASP A 201 -9.02 21.53 3.53
CA ASP A 201 -8.20 20.86 4.56
C ASP A 201 -7.77 19.41 4.22
N SER A 202 -7.90 18.99 2.96
CA SER A 202 -7.44 17.68 2.51
C SER A 202 -5.91 17.63 2.34
N ASP A 203 -5.31 16.48 2.58
CA ASP A 203 -3.87 16.23 2.48
C ASP A 203 -3.60 15.13 1.43
N PRO A 204 -3.17 15.52 0.20
CA PRO A 204 -2.88 14.56 -0.86
C PRO A 204 -1.64 13.71 -0.58
N PHE A 205 -0.69 14.17 0.24
CA PHE A 205 0.45 13.37 0.65
C PHE A 205 0.04 12.29 1.66
N GLN A 206 -0.79 12.66 2.64
CA GLN A 206 -1.37 11.70 3.58
C GLN A 206 -2.26 10.67 2.87
N LEU A 207 -2.97 11.07 1.80
CA LEU A 207 -3.70 10.15 0.94
C LEU A 207 -2.77 9.06 0.38
N ARG A 208 -1.66 9.42 -0.28
CA ARG A 208 -0.69 8.45 -0.82
C ARG A 208 -0.11 7.52 0.26
N VAL A 209 0.17 8.06 1.44
CA VAL A 209 0.62 7.27 2.60
C VAL A 209 -0.44 6.24 3.02
N ASN A 210 -1.71 6.64 3.03
CA ASN A 210 -2.81 5.76 3.40
C ASN A 210 -3.08 4.69 2.34
N GLU A 211 -3.01 5.03 1.04
CA GLU A 211 -3.09 4.07 -0.07
C GLU A 211 -2.05 2.95 0.08
N LEU A 212 -0.79 3.31 0.37
CA LEU A 212 0.30 2.38 0.63
C LEU A 212 0.04 1.49 1.85
N ARG A 213 -0.42 2.07 2.96
CA ARG A 213 -0.76 1.31 4.17
C ARG A 213 -1.96 0.40 3.97
N TYR A 214 -2.94 0.84 3.19
CA TYR A 214 -4.16 0.11 2.90
C TYR A 214 -3.87 -1.14 2.06
N VAL A 215 -3.11 -1.00 0.96
CA VAL A 215 -2.70 -2.15 0.14
C VAL A 215 -1.82 -3.12 0.94
N ALA A 216 -0.92 -2.60 1.77
CA ALA A 216 -0.05 -3.42 2.63
C ALA A 216 -0.77 -4.03 3.84
N GLN A 217 -2.01 -3.61 4.12
CA GLN A 217 -2.78 -3.96 5.32
C GLN A 217 -2.08 -3.62 6.65
N VAL A 218 -1.24 -2.59 6.66
CA VAL A 218 -0.42 -2.24 7.84
C VAL A 218 -1.25 -1.54 8.94
N ASN A 219 -2.46 -1.06 8.63
CA ASN A 219 -3.38 -0.44 9.60
C ASN A 219 -4.82 -0.98 9.53
N THR A 220 -5.07 -2.11 8.85
CA THR A 220 -6.40 -2.72 8.88
C THR A 220 -6.56 -3.46 10.20
N ILE A 221 -7.25 -2.79 11.14
CA ILE A 221 -7.76 -3.29 12.41
C ILE A 221 -8.15 -4.78 12.29
N PRO A 222 -7.78 -5.63 13.27
CA PRO A 222 -7.98 -7.07 13.20
C PRO A 222 -9.44 -7.42 12.92
N GLU A 223 -9.64 -8.44 12.09
CA GLU A 223 -10.99 -8.96 11.85
C GLU A 223 -11.68 -9.23 13.20
N PRO A 224 -12.92 -8.74 13.40
CA PRO A 224 -13.58 -8.76 14.72
C PRO A 224 -13.75 -10.15 15.34
N GLU A 225 -13.51 -11.23 14.61
CA GLU A 225 -13.92 -12.57 15.02
C GLU A 225 -12.78 -13.45 15.59
N THR A 226 -11.53 -13.21 15.20
CA THR A 226 -10.42 -14.11 15.59
C THR A 226 -10.00 -13.95 17.05
N TYR A 227 -10.04 -12.73 17.59
CA TYR A 227 -9.72 -12.48 19.01
C TYR A 227 -10.90 -12.80 19.94
N ALA A 228 -12.14 -12.61 19.47
CA ALA A 228 -13.33 -13.02 20.20
C ALA A 228 -13.36 -14.55 20.36
N LEU A 229 -13.09 -15.33 19.31
CA LEU A 229 -13.06 -16.80 19.37
C LEU A 229 -11.96 -17.34 20.30
N MET A 230 -10.77 -16.71 20.34
CA MET A 230 -9.72 -17.11 21.28
C MET A 230 -10.04 -16.70 22.74
N GLY A 231 -10.63 -15.53 22.95
CA GLY A 231 -11.03 -15.06 24.28
C GLY A 231 -12.14 -15.92 24.91
N PHE A 232 -13.17 -16.27 24.13
CA PHE A 232 -14.25 -17.15 24.61
C PHE A 232 -13.78 -18.59 24.86
N GLY A 233 -12.84 -19.11 24.05
CA GLY A 233 -12.29 -20.46 24.22
C GLY A 233 -11.58 -20.67 25.57
N LEU A 234 -10.80 -19.67 26.02
CA LEU A 234 -10.06 -19.73 27.29
C LEU A 234 -10.97 -19.55 28.52
N VAL A 235 -12.00 -18.70 28.42
CA VAL A 235 -12.98 -18.51 29.50
C VAL A 235 -13.89 -19.75 29.66
N ALA A 236 -14.28 -20.40 28.56
CA ALA A 236 -15.05 -21.64 28.61
C ALA A 236 -14.25 -22.80 29.26
N LEU A 237 -12.95 -22.88 29.00
CA LEU A 237 -12.06 -23.88 29.61
C LEU A 237 -11.88 -23.68 31.12
N THR A 238 -11.69 -22.43 31.55
CA THR A 238 -11.54 -22.10 32.99
C THR A 238 -12.83 -22.32 33.78
N LEU A 239 -14.00 -21.99 33.20
CA LEU A 239 -15.31 -22.27 33.82
C LEU A 239 -15.62 -23.77 33.88
N ARG A 240 -15.24 -24.56 32.86
CA ARG A 240 -15.42 -26.01 32.85
C ARG A 240 -14.53 -26.72 33.88
N MET A 241 -13.32 -26.22 34.13
CA MET A 241 -12.42 -26.76 35.14
C MET A 241 -12.88 -26.45 36.58
N ARG A 242 -13.54 -25.30 36.81
CA ARG A 242 -14.10 -24.95 38.14
C ARG A 242 -15.27 -25.83 38.56
N ARG A 243 -16.10 -26.31 37.63
CA ARG A 243 -17.25 -27.18 37.95
C ARG A 243 -16.90 -28.61 38.36
N ARG A 244 -15.66 -29.08 38.14
CA ARG A 244 -15.24 -30.43 38.57
C ARG A 244 -14.74 -30.52 40.01
N LYS A 245 -14.62 -29.40 40.74
CA LYS A 245 -14.07 -29.38 42.11
C LYS A 245 -15.10 -29.28 43.23
N THR A 246 -16.40 -29.38 42.94
CA THR A 246 -17.45 -29.29 43.96
C THR A 246 -18.42 -30.45 43.86
N THR A 247 -18.01 -31.60 44.39
CA THR A 247 -18.96 -32.60 44.90
C THR A 247 -18.42 -33.16 46.22
N PRO A 248 -18.89 -32.67 47.38
CA PRO A 248 -18.71 -33.37 48.64
C PRO A 248 -19.83 -34.42 48.81
N ARG A 249 -19.44 -35.59 49.32
CA ARG A 249 -20.32 -36.60 49.94
C ARG A 249 -20.71 -36.15 51.35
#